data_AF-A0A439D8H5-F1
#
_entry.id   AF-A0A439D8H5-F1
#
_cell.length_a   1.000
_cell.length_b   1.000
_cell.length_c   1.000
_cell.angle_alpha   90.00
_cell.angle_beta   90.00
_cell.angle_gamma   90.00
#
_symmetry.space_group_name_H-M   'P 1'
#
loop_
_entity.id
_entity.type
_entity.pdbx_description
1 polymer ?
#
loop_
_entity_poly.entity_id
_entity_poly.type
_entity_poly.pdbx_seq_one_letter_code
_entity_poly.pdbx_strand_id
1 'polypeptide(L)'
;MSTRECPATINISSQEDTEDDAFSACTGDQGFNRLVIKTEAEGLGFANFTGGFNISVTASPQLQILSFPDLAALEKLIVADAPALTQISLPELRAEAETLVYPVTYTFTPSISISNALRFSGLSLPALTELGDLVIRHVPRRQLTSGGLRNITTARSITSDNTLEYPSLTSVGTLRLTGYEDCGYFLPNLSSVGDFTFTNALGSRLQTSTLSVTGSFTLNTSPYSRAANETKFEFPPPSPDVFDANAIDIRNLTSVGANATIESNTNAQIDLSALATVGGALSITNNTNCSVDLTKLSQAGTLSIIDNVDSIIPRLFNLERADSIHLRGHIDTSSGPNILPSLTFVSGTVTIESWNADFNCSRLVSQQQQGLINNLSCNGTDNGTSMSTSPPPSPSTPAPSSTGLSTGAWAGIGVGIGLAVIGGLGGWLFLYFRRRFAALEASASPLRPPSRPRSPPATDDTRAGTNPATLTLNDDGSTARHEADTSGMIVEKDSYYIVSHELYVLPAELPVTTVNSR
;
A
#
# COMPACT_ATOMS: atom_id res chain seq x y z
N MET A 1 39.45 -25.26 27.78
CA MET A 1 39.05 -23.88 27.49
C MET A 1 37.71 -23.98 26.77
N SER A 2 36.62 -23.64 27.46
CA SER A 2 35.27 -23.73 26.89
C SER A 2 35.11 -22.62 25.87
N THR A 3 34.84 -22.95 24.61
CA THR A 3 34.38 -22.00 23.61
C THR A 3 33.10 -21.37 24.13
N ARG A 4 33.12 -20.08 24.47
CA ARG A 4 31.90 -19.35 24.86
C ARG A 4 31.01 -19.27 23.63
N GLU A 5 29.92 -20.03 23.62
CA GLU A 5 28.87 -19.88 22.61
C GLU A 5 28.20 -18.50 22.78
N CYS A 6 27.95 -17.82 21.66
CA CYS A 6 27.25 -16.55 21.67
C CYS A 6 25.79 -16.76 22.14
N PRO A 7 25.30 -16.03 23.16
CA PRO A 7 23.94 -16.19 23.63
C PRO A 7 22.94 -15.69 22.58
N ALA A 8 21.82 -16.40 22.42
CA ALA A 8 20.78 -16.03 21.45
C ALA A 8 20.18 -14.63 21.69
N THR A 9 20.27 -14.10 22.93
CA THR A 9 19.85 -12.74 23.29
C THR A 9 20.90 -12.07 24.17
N ILE A 10 21.28 -10.85 23.81
CA ILE A 10 22.22 -10.02 24.56
C ILE A 10 21.43 -8.83 25.14
N ASN A 11 21.61 -8.55 26.43
CA ASN A 11 21.00 -7.41 27.11
C ASN A 11 22.05 -6.34 27.38
N ILE A 12 21.75 -5.10 27.00
CA ILE A 12 22.62 -3.93 27.17
C ILE A 12 21.93 -2.96 28.12
N SER A 13 22.63 -2.64 29.21
CA SER A 13 22.17 -1.72 30.25
C SER A 13 23.04 -0.47 30.38
N SER A 14 24.30 -0.55 29.97
CA SER A 14 25.28 0.52 30.08
C SER A 14 26.29 0.49 28.91
N GLN A 15 27.14 1.51 28.82
CA GLN A 15 28.22 1.57 27.82
C GLN A 15 29.28 0.47 28.06
N GLU A 16 29.53 0.06 29.32
CA GLU A 16 30.48 -1.00 29.65
C GLU A 16 30.08 -2.34 29.01
N ASP A 17 28.78 -2.60 28.88
CA ASP A 17 28.24 -3.80 28.21
C ASP A 17 28.55 -3.84 26.70
N THR A 18 29.03 -2.72 26.13
CA THR A 18 29.35 -2.58 24.71
C THR A 18 30.85 -2.55 24.39
N GLU A 19 31.70 -2.53 25.43
CA GLU A 19 33.15 -2.44 25.29
C GLU A 19 33.82 -3.83 25.16
N ASP A 20 35.09 -3.81 24.69
CA ASP A 20 35.80 -4.76 23.81
C ASP A 20 35.76 -6.29 24.07
N ASP A 21 35.18 -6.78 25.17
CA ASP A 21 35.08 -8.22 25.43
C ASP A 21 33.64 -8.78 25.37
N ALA A 22 32.61 -7.93 25.43
CA ALA A 22 31.22 -8.39 25.51
C ALA A 22 30.73 -9.07 24.21
N PHE A 23 31.18 -8.57 23.05
CA PHE A 23 30.84 -9.12 21.74
C PHE A 23 31.93 -10.02 21.15
N SER A 24 33.09 -10.15 21.80
CA SER A 24 34.24 -10.94 21.31
C SER A 24 33.86 -12.40 20.99
N ALA A 25 33.03 -13.02 21.83
CA ALA A 25 32.50 -14.38 21.63
C ALA A 25 31.42 -14.48 20.53
N CYS A 26 30.88 -13.33 20.12
CA CYS A 26 29.86 -13.17 19.08
C CYS A 26 30.44 -12.54 17.81
N THR A 27 31.78 -12.50 17.67
CA THR A 27 32.43 -11.96 16.48
C THR A 27 32.21 -12.89 15.28
N GLY A 28 31.69 -12.32 14.20
CA GLY A 28 31.39 -13.03 12.96
C GLY A 28 29.97 -13.62 12.89
N ASP A 29 29.82 -14.54 11.95
CA ASP A 29 28.63 -15.24 11.46
C ASP A 29 27.88 -16.12 12.49
N GLN A 30 28.18 -15.97 13.78
CA GLN A 30 27.74 -16.83 14.88
C GLN A 30 26.92 -16.03 15.91
N GLY A 31 25.68 -15.68 15.54
CA GLY A 31 24.52 -16.21 16.28
C GLY A 31 24.07 -15.56 17.59
N PHE A 32 23.84 -14.25 17.64
CA PHE A 32 22.74 -13.75 18.49
C PHE A 32 21.57 -13.29 17.60
N ASN A 33 20.37 -13.77 17.93
CA ASN A 33 19.16 -13.43 17.17
C ASN A 33 18.62 -12.05 17.58
N ARG A 34 18.98 -11.57 18.77
CA ARG A 34 18.40 -10.38 19.37
C ARG A 34 19.33 -9.63 20.31
N LEU A 35 19.44 -8.32 20.11
CA LEU A 35 20.05 -7.35 21.02
C LEU A 35 18.93 -6.54 21.69
N VAL A 36 18.87 -6.54 23.02
CA VAL A 36 17.88 -5.78 23.79
C VAL A 36 18.59 -4.70 24.58
N ILE A 37 18.23 -3.45 24.30
CA ILE A 37 18.80 -2.26 24.94
C ILE A 37 17.75 -1.70 25.91
N LYS A 38 18.13 -1.63 27.19
CA LYS A 38 17.37 -1.05 28.29
C LYS A 38 18.33 -0.29 29.19
N THR A 39 18.51 0.99 28.92
CA THR A 39 19.59 1.77 29.52
C THR A 39 19.07 3.05 30.17
N GLU A 40 19.78 3.48 31.21
CA GLU A 40 19.65 4.82 31.80
C GLU A 40 20.78 5.75 31.33
N ALA A 41 21.67 5.27 30.44
CA ALA A 41 22.74 6.07 29.88
C ALA A 41 22.20 7.09 28.87
N GLU A 42 22.83 8.26 28.80
CA GLU A 42 22.47 9.30 27.84
C GLU A 42 22.91 8.96 26.40
N GLY A 43 23.93 8.13 26.23
CA GLY A 43 24.43 7.71 24.93
C GLY A 43 24.92 6.28 24.95
N LEU A 44 24.71 5.57 23.84
CA LEU A 44 25.25 4.23 23.61
C LEU A 44 25.91 4.16 22.23
N GLY A 45 27.17 3.73 22.21
CA GLY A 45 27.96 3.49 21.01
C GLY A 45 28.41 2.04 20.91
N PHE A 46 28.19 1.41 19.76
CA PHE A 46 28.54 0.02 19.47
C PHE A 46 29.66 -0.05 18.43
N ALA A 47 30.90 0.16 18.87
CA ALA A 47 32.06 -0.02 18.02
C ALA A 47 32.28 -1.52 17.72
N ASN A 48 32.84 -1.84 16.55
CA ASN A 48 33.15 -3.21 16.10
C ASN A 48 31.92 -4.13 15.94
N PHE A 49 30.70 -3.59 16.03
CA PHE A 49 29.47 -4.34 15.87
C PHE A 49 29.02 -4.32 14.41
N THR A 50 29.37 -5.36 13.65
CA THR A 50 29.24 -5.36 12.18
C THR A 50 27.94 -5.95 11.64
N GLY A 51 27.21 -6.74 12.44
CA GLY A 51 26.00 -7.42 12.00
C GLY A 51 25.09 -7.79 13.16
N GLY A 52 23.77 -7.73 12.94
CA GLY A 52 22.78 -8.20 13.90
C GLY A 52 21.41 -8.45 13.26
N PHE A 53 20.66 -9.41 13.79
CA PHE A 53 19.31 -9.68 13.29
C PHE A 53 18.33 -8.65 13.84
N ASN A 54 18.05 -8.68 15.15
CA ASN A 54 17.03 -7.82 15.74
C ASN A 54 17.59 -6.95 16.88
N ILE A 55 17.61 -5.63 16.70
CA ILE A 55 17.96 -4.66 17.74
C ILE A 55 16.67 -4.06 18.29
N SER A 56 16.49 -4.10 19.61
CA SER A 56 15.29 -3.64 20.29
C SER A 56 15.66 -2.71 21.44
N VAL A 57 15.39 -1.41 21.29
CA VAL A 57 15.51 -0.40 22.34
C VAL A 57 14.15 -0.20 23.00
N THR A 58 14.08 -0.39 24.30
CA THR A 58 12.84 -0.23 25.08
C THR A 58 13.14 0.40 26.43
N ALA A 59 12.16 1.12 27.00
CA ALA A 59 12.23 1.65 28.37
C ALA A 59 13.59 2.32 28.68
N SER A 60 14.03 3.22 27.79
CA SER A 60 15.32 3.90 27.89
C SER A 60 15.09 5.41 27.92
N PRO A 61 14.55 5.96 29.03
CA PRO A 61 14.02 7.32 29.08
C PRO A 61 15.08 8.41 28.94
N GLN A 62 16.33 8.12 29.30
CA GLN A 62 17.45 9.06 29.25
C GLN A 62 18.27 8.96 27.95
N LEU A 63 18.08 7.91 27.14
CA LEU A 63 18.88 7.69 25.96
C LEU A 63 18.64 8.79 24.92
N GLN A 64 19.69 9.55 24.60
CA GLN A 64 19.69 10.65 23.63
C GLN A 64 20.30 10.23 22.30
N ILE A 65 21.39 9.46 22.32
CA ILE A 65 22.14 9.09 21.12
C ILE A 65 22.34 7.57 21.06
N LEU A 66 21.98 6.97 19.93
CA LEU A 66 22.24 5.58 19.61
C LEU A 66 23.10 5.48 18.35
N SER A 67 24.31 4.93 18.47
CA SER A 67 25.27 4.88 17.36
C SER A 67 25.83 3.47 17.13
N PHE A 68 25.77 3.03 15.88
CA PHE A 68 26.35 1.78 15.40
C PHE A 68 27.25 2.08 14.18
N PRO A 69 28.48 2.59 14.40
CA PRO A 69 29.36 3.04 13.33
C PRO A 69 29.70 1.95 12.30
N ASP A 70 29.90 0.72 12.75
CA ASP A 70 30.41 -0.37 11.90
C ASP A 70 29.32 -1.34 11.42
N LEU A 71 28.05 -1.10 11.80
CA LEU A 71 26.94 -2.02 11.51
C LEU A 71 26.59 -2.00 10.03
N ALA A 72 26.99 -3.05 9.32
CA ALA A 72 26.80 -3.21 7.89
C ALA A 72 25.53 -4.00 7.52
N ALA A 73 25.13 -4.95 8.37
CA ALA A 73 23.98 -5.84 8.14
C ALA A 73 22.98 -5.80 9.30
N LEU A 74 21.71 -5.51 8.99
CA LEU A 74 20.63 -5.46 9.97
C LEU A 74 19.33 -5.99 9.34
N GLU A 75 18.64 -6.90 10.03
CA GLU A 75 17.27 -7.27 9.65
C GLU A 75 16.27 -6.26 10.20
N LYS A 76 16.33 -5.95 11.50
CA LYS A 76 15.35 -5.08 12.16
C LYS A 76 15.91 -4.25 13.30
N LEU A 77 15.60 -2.96 13.30
CA LEU A 77 15.76 -2.06 14.45
C LEU A 77 14.39 -1.59 14.94
N ILE A 78 14.11 -1.80 16.23
CA ILE A 78 12.91 -1.32 16.90
C ILE A 78 13.33 -0.41 18.04
N VAL A 79 12.80 0.81 18.04
CA VAL A 79 12.95 1.78 19.11
C VAL A 79 11.55 2.16 19.61
N ALA A 80 11.31 1.87 20.88
CA ALA A 80 10.07 2.23 21.56
C ALA A 80 10.38 2.83 22.93
N ASP A 81 9.59 3.80 23.35
CA ASP A 81 9.63 4.41 24.69
C ASP A 81 11.02 4.94 25.08
N ALA A 82 11.64 5.68 24.14
CA ALA A 82 12.88 6.42 24.32
C ALA A 82 12.64 7.93 24.11
N PRO A 83 11.89 8.60 25.01
CA PRO A 83 11.42 9.98 24.82
C PRO A 83 12.55 11.01 24.68
N ALA A 84 13.72 10.77 25.25
CA ALA A 84 14.88 11.65 25.13
C ALA A 84 15.69 11.45 23.84
N LEU A 85 15.40 10.41 23.06
CA LEU A 85 16.21 10.04 21.89
C LEU A 85 16.13 11.15 20.85
N THR A 86 17.30 11.65 20.45
CA THR A 86 17.45 12.67 19.42
C THR A 86 18.00 12.09 18.13
N GLN A 87 18.95 11.14 18.20
CA GLN A 87 19.68 10.67 17.03
C GLN A 87 19.90 9.17 17.02
N ILE A 88 19.71 8.57 15.83
CA ILE A 88 20.17 7.22 15.49
C ILE A 88 21.15 7.32 14.31
N SER A 89 22.32 6.70 14.42
CA SER A 89 23.34 6.70 13.37
C SER A 89 23.80 5.29 13.00
N LEU A 90 23.65 4.94 11.73
CA LEU A 90 24.01 3.65 11.14
C LEU A 90 24.72 3.89 9.78
N PRO A 91 25.94 4.47 9.78
CA PRO A 91 26.56 5.00 8.57
C PRO A 91 26.94 3.93 7.54
N GLU A 92 27.32 2.73 7.97
CA GLU A 92 27.73 1.63 7.09
C GLU A 92 26.61 0.65 6.73
N LEU A 93 25.37 0.90 7.19
CA LEU A 93 24.25 -0.01 6.96
C LEU A 93 23.90 -0.05 5.47
N ARG A 94 23.89 -1.26 4.90
CA ARG A 94 23.63 -1.50 3.47
C ARG A 94 22.40 -2.35 3.26
N ALA A 95 21.78 -2.17 2.10
CA ALA A 95 20.76 -3.09 1.61
C ALA A 95 21.43 -4.35 1.07
N GLU A 96 20.72 -5.48 1.14
CA GLU A 96 21.18 -6.77 0.63
C GLU A 96 22.52 -7.22 1.23
N ALA A 97 22.86 -6.72 2.42
CA ALA A 97 24.05 -7.16 3.13
C ALA A 97 23.93 -8.66 3.40
N GLU A 98 24.90 -9.42 2.91
CA GLU A 98 25.02 -10.85 3.14
C GLU A 98 25.67 -11.07 4.52
N THR A 99 24.97 -11.79 5.38
CA THR A 99 25.60 -12.44 6.54
C THR A 99 25.57 -13.93 6.31
N LEU A 100 26.66 -14.61 6.65
CA LEU A 100 26.65 -16.05 6.71
C LEU A 100 26.20 -16.43 8.12
N VAL A 101 25.26 -17.35 8.23
CA VAL A 101 24.80 -17.88 9.52
C VAL A 101 24.80 -19.37 9.32
N TYR A 102 25.92 -19.98 9.70
CA TYR A 102 26.28 -21.31 9.22
C TYR A 102 25.12 -22.32 9.35
N PRO A 103 24.72 -23.02 8.27
CA PRO A 103 25.31 -23.05 6.92
C PRO A 103 24.61 -22.17 5.87
N VAL A 104 23.76 -21.21 6.26
CA VAL A 104 22.87 -20.45 5.36
C VAL A 104 23.32 -18.99 5.24
N THR A 105 23.44 -18.49 4.01
CA THR A 105 23.61 -17.05 3.75
C THR A 105 22.26 -16.36 3.76
N TYR A 106 22.14 -15.29 4.55
CA TYR A 106 20.95 -14.45 4.61
C TYR A 106 21.26 -13.09 3.97
N THR A 107 20.35 -12.63 3.10
CA THR A 107 20.34 -11.27 2.56
C THR A 107 19.26 -10.48 3.27
N PHE A 108 19.60 -9.34 3.88
CA PHE A 108 18.63 -8.52 4.59
C PHE A 108 18.30 -7.22 3.84
N THR A 109 17.03 -6.86 3.89
CA THR A 109 16.58 -5.50 3.63
C THR A 109 16.15 -4.91 4.97
N PRO A 110 16.87 -3.92 5.52
CA PRO A 110 16.67 -3.49 6.90
C PRO A 110 15.28 -2.87 7.11
N SER A 111 14.61 -3.27 8.18
CA SER A 111 13.36 -2.65 8.64
C SER A 111 13.61 -1.84 9.92
N ILE A 112 13.16 -0.59 9.96
CA ILE A 112 13.38 0.34 11.06
C ILE A 112 12.03 0.85 11.57
N SER A 113 11.79 0.70 12.87
CA SER A 113 10.59 1.18 13.55
C SER A 113 10.98 2.06 14.72
N ILE A 114 10.48 3.30 14.74
CA ILE A 114 10.74 4.29 15.77
C ILE A 114 9.39 4.81 16.27
N SER A 115 9.16 4.68 17.57
CA SER A 115 7.91 5.07 18.21
C SER A 115 8.14 5.71 19.57
N ASN A 116 7.30 6.69 19.92
CA ASN A 116 7.32 7.40 21.21
C ASN A 116 8.68 8.05 21.54
N ALA A 117 9.41 8.48 20.51
CA ALA A 117 10.69 9.17 20.64
C ALA A 117 10.46 10.69 20.51
N LEU A 118 10.02 11.31 21.60
CA LEU A 118 9.48 12.67 21.64
C LEU A 118 10.48 13.79 21.36
N ARG A 119 11.77 13.49 21.28
CA ARG A 119 12.83 14.44 20.90
C ARG A 119 13.57 14.03 19.62
N PHE A 120 13.03 13.04 18.91
CA PHE A 120 13.71 12.44 17.77
C PHE A 120 13.86 13.41 16.62
N SER A 121 15.10 13.70 16.25
CA SER A 121 15.44 14.72 15.26
C SER A 121 16.19 14.18 14.05
N GLY A 122 16.86 13.02 14.15
CA GLY A 122 17.68 12.52 13.03
C GLY A 122 17.86 11.01 12.96
N LEU A 123 17.74 10.51 11.72
CA LEU A 123 18.09 9.15 11.31
C LEU A 123 19.16 9.21 10.21
N SER A 124 20.36 8.76 10.52
CA SER A 124 21.51 8.77 9.59
C SER A 124 21.75 7.39 9.00
N LEU A 125 21.43 7.23 7.71
CA LEU A 125 21.56 6.02 6.87
C LEU A 125 22.29 6.28 5.53
N PRO A 126 23.45 6.96 5.49
CA PRO A 126 24.07 7.44 4.25
C PRO A 126 24.43 6.34 3.23
N ALA A 127 24.77 5.13 3.67
CA ALA A 127 25.09 4.00 2.78
C ALA A 127 23.85 3.23 2.28
N LEU A 128 22.67 3.51 2.83
CA LEU A 128 21.47 2.73 2.55
C LEU A 128 20.74 3.26 1.32
N THR A 129 20.53 2.38 0.34
CA THR A 129 19.81 2.70 -0.91
C THR A 129 18.41 2.07 -0.99
N GLU A 130 18.19 0.96 -0.29
CA GLU A 130 16.91 0.26 -0.23
C GLU A 130 16.53 -0.05 1.21
N LEU A 131 15.25 0.11 1.51
CA LEU A 131 14.69 -0.10 2.85
C LEU A 131 13.58 -1.15 2.82
N GLY A 132 13.50 -1.96 3.86
CA GLY A 132 12.37 -2.85 4.07
C GLY A 132 11.18 -2.01 4.52
N ASP A 133 10.85 -2.10 5.79
CA ASP A 133 9.75 -1.35 6.39
C ASP A 133 10.28 -0.18 7.20
N LEU A 134 9.77 1.02 6.95
CA LEU A 134 9.97 2.17 7.81
C LEU A 134 8.69 2.50 8.55
N VAL A 135 8.78 2.55 9.88
CA VAL A 135 7.68 3.02 10.73
C VAL A 135 8.19 4.14 11.60
N ILE A 136 7.63 5.33 11.43
CA ILE A 136 7.93 6.49 12.28
C ILE A 136 6.60 6.96 12.87
N ARG A 137 6.43 6.83 14.19
CA ARG A 137 5.19 7.20 14.89
C ARG A 137 5.43 7.98 16.17
N HIS A 138 4.57 8.95 16.47
CA HIS A 138 4.63 9.76 17.69
C HIS A 138 6.03 10.37 17.94
N VAL A 139 6.60 10.98 16.90
CA VAL A 139 7.87 11.72 16.95
C VAL A 139 7.64 13.20 16.58
N PRO A 140 8.55 14.14 16.93
CA PRO A 140 8.41 15.55 16.58
C PRO A 140 8.21 15.84 15.10
N ARG A 141 7.23 16.68 14.76
CA ARG A 141 6.64 16.91 13.41
C ARG A 141 7.60 17.28 12.28
N ARG A 142 8.73 17.90 12.59
CA ARG A 142 9.75 18.29 11.61
C ARG A 142 11.08 17.76 12.05
N GLN A 143 11.54 16.77 11.31
CA GLN A 143 12.95 16.45 11.29
C GLN A 143 13.59 17.37 10.25
N LEU A 144 14.53 18.20 10.69
CA LEU A 144 15.57 18.63 9.76
C LEU A 144 16.20 17.32 9.28
N THR A 145 16.20 17.06 7.97
CA THR A 145 16.85 15.89 7.39
C THR A 145 18.37 15.97 7.57
N SER A 146 18.85 15.94 8.81
CA SER A 146 20.25 15.75 9.14
C SER A 146 20.58 14.27 8.98
N GLY A 147 20.94 13.89 7.75
CA GLY A 147 22.10 13.00 7.60
C GLY A 147 21.92 11.58 7.05
N GLY A 148 20.90 11.20 6.27
CA GLY A 148 21.08 9.97 5.48
C GLY A 148 19.90 9.36 4.73
N LEU A 149 18.68 9.85 4.88
CA LEU A 149 17.54 9.32 4.11
C LEU A 149 17.53 9.73 2.63
N ARG A 150 18.48 10.58 2.22
CA ARG A 150 18.56 11.15 0.86
C ARG A 150 18.93 10.13 -0.20
N ASN A 151 19.56 9.01 0.15
CA ASN A 151 20.04 8.02 -0.81
C ASN A 151 19.07 6.85 -1.02
N ILE A 152 18.00 6.78 -0.22
CA ILE A 152 17.01 5.71 -0.31
C ILE A 152 16.18 5.92 -1.58
N THR A 153 16.28 4.98 -2.51
CA THR A 153 15.58 5.00 -3.80
C THR A 153 14.32 4.15 -3.80
N THR A 154 14.28 3.10 -2.99
CA THR A 154 13.20 2.11 -2.93
C THR A 154 12.89 1.73 -1.48
N ALA A 155 11.62 1.47 -1.20
CA ALA A 155 11.19 0.92 0.09
C ALA A 155 10.07 -0.10 -0.08
N ARG A 156 10.06 -1.16 0.73
CA ARG A 156 8.92 -2.09 0.77
C ARG A 156 7.68 -1.41 1.36
N SER A 157 7.84 -0.75 2.51
CA SER A 157 6.75 -0.04 3.17
C SER A 157 7.26 1.18 3.91
N ILE A 158 6.50 2.28 3.85
CA ILE A 158 6.73 3.47 4.66
C ILE A 158 5.42 3.84 5.34
N THR A 159 5.43 3.86 6.67
CA THR A 159 4.34 4.36 7.50
C THR A 159 4.84 5.52 8.35
N SER A 160 4.22 6.69 8.21
CA SER A 160 4.63 7.87 8.97
C SER A 160 3.48 8.79 9.33
N ASP A 161 3.49 9.26 10.57
CA ASP A 161 2.74 10.43 11.04
C ASP A 161 3.60 11.69 11.14
N ASN A 162 4.73 11.72 10.42
CA ASN A 162 5.69 12.80 10.39
C ASN A 162 5.82 13.41 8.99
N THR A 163 6.36 14.63 8.88
CA THR A 163 6.79 15.16 7.57
C THR A 163 7.98 14.37 7.05
N LEU A 164 7.88 13.93 5.80
CA LEU A 164 8.89 13.11 5.17
C LEU A 164 9.53 13.85 3.99
N GLU A 165 10.86 13.87 3.96
CA GLU A 165 11.66 14.38 2.83
C GLU A 165 12.60 13.27 2.35
N TYR A 166 12.21 12.59 1.26
CA TYR A 166 13.01 11.56 0.60
C TYR A 166 13.23 11.96 -0.86
N PRO A 167 14.23 12.83 -1.13
CA PRO A 167 14.39 13.40 -2.46
C PRO A 167 14.71 12.34 -3.53
N SER A 168 15.37 11.23 -3.19
CA SER A 168 15.73 10.19 -4.17
C SER A 168 14.75 9.02 -4.23
N LEU A 169 13.71 9.00 -3.39
CA LEU A 169 12.75 7.89 -3.34
C LEU A 169 11.94 7.87 -4.63
N THR A 170 12.03 6.78 -5.38
CA THR A 170 11.40 6.61 -6.70
C THR A 170 10.19 5.69 -6.65
N SER A 171 10.24 4.65 -5.80
CA SER A 171 9.16 3.68 -5.64
C SER A 171 8.98 3.17 -4.22
N VAL A 172 7.73 2.94 -3.82
CA VAL A 172 7.38 2.33 -2.52
C VAL A 172 6.34 1.23 -2.74
N GLY A 173 6.49 0.08 -2.08
CA GLY A 173 5.45 -0.96 -2.09
C GLY A 173 4.17 -0.48 -1.42
N THR A 174 4.23 -0.12 -0.14
CA THR A 174 3.09 0.44 0.60
C THR A 174 3.44 1.77 1.24
N LEU A 175 2.69 2.82 0.92
CA LEU A 175 2.85 4.15 1.49
C LEU A 175 1.65 4.48 2.38
N ARG A 176 1.88 4.72 3.67
CA ARG A 176 0.85 5.11 4.64
C ARG A 176 1.25 6.39 5.33
N LEU A 177 0.55 7.47 4.99
CA LEU A 177 0.80 8.80 5.54
C LEU A 177 -0.37 9.22 6.43
N THR A 178 -0.06 9.87 7.54
CA THR A 178 -1.04 10.55 8.38
C THR A 178 -0.74 12.04 8.37
N GLY A 179 -1.58 12.78 7.66
CA GLY A 179 -1.47 14.23 7.53
C GLY A 179 -1.91 14.99 8.77
N TYR A 180 -1.63 16.28 8.74
CA TYR A 180 -2.04 17.29 9.71
C TYR A 180 -1.88 18.67 9.08
N GLU A 181 -2.48 19.68 9.70
CA GLU A 181 -2.34 21.08 9.27
C GLU A 181 -0.85 21.47 9.18
N ASP A 182 -0.44 22.08 8.06
CA ASP A 182 0.94 22.47 7.72
C ASP A 182 1.92 21.30 7.45
N CYS A 183 1.41 20.10 7.16
CA CYS A 183 2.22 18.94 6.78
C CYS A 183 2.50 18.91 5.26
N GLY A 184 3.76 19.12 4.88
CA GLY A 184 4.22 18.92 3.51
C GLY A 184 5.06 17.64 3.41
N TYR A 185 4.67 16.73 2.52
CA TYR A 185 5.47 15.56 2.13
C TYR A 185 6.22 15.89 0.86
N PHE A 186 7.56 15.93 0.92
CA PHE A 186 8.42 16.24 -0.23
C PHE A 186 9.11 14.97 -0.75
N LEU A 187 8.48 14.36 -1.75
CA LEU A 187 8.91 13.12 -2.39
C LEU A 187 9.07 13.35 -3.91
N PRO A 188 9.91 14.32 -4.33
CA PRO A 188 9.90 14.88 -5.69
C PRO A 188 10.18 13.85 -6.80
N ASN A 189 10.90 12.77 -6.51
CA ASN A 189 11.20 11.72 -7.48
C ASN A 189 10.27 10.50 -7.36
N LEU A 190 9.36 10.49 -6.38
CA LEU A 190 8.43 9.39 -6.19
C LEU A 190 7.46 9.39 -7.36
N SER A 191 7.40 8.27 -8.06
CA SER A 191 6.56 8.10 -9.25
C SER A 191 5.72 6.82 -9.23
N SER A 192 6.08 5.83 -8.41
CA SER A 192 5.36 4.57 -8.32
C SER A 192 5.09 4.18 -6.87
N VAL A 193 3.83 3.87 -6.55
CA VAL A 193 3.44 3.27 -5.27
C VAL A 193 2.63 2.00 -5.54
N GLY A 194 2.80 0.96 -4.73
CA GLY A 194 1.90 -0.20 -4.72
C GLY A 194 0.54 0.20 -4.15
N ASP A 195 0.43 0.26 -2.82
CA ASP A 195 -0.77 0.73 -2.13
C ASP A 195 -0.51 2.07 -1.43
N PHE A 196 -1.43 3.02 -1.58
CA PHE A 196 -1.32 4.34 -0.99
C PHE A 196 -2.50 4.65 -0.08
N THR A 197 -2.23 4.86 1.20
CA THR A 197 -3.20 5.37 2.18
C THR A 197 -2.75 6.73 2.69
N PHE A 198 -3.64 7.72 2.61
CA PHE A 198 -3.43 9.03 3.20
C PHE A 198 -4.59 9.32 4.15
N THR A 199 -4.30 9.35 5.45
CA THR A 199 -5.29 9.65 6.49
C THR A 199 -5.09 11.07 7.01
N ASN A 200 -6.15 11.75 7.42
CA ASN A 200 -6.08 13.10 8.02
C ASN A 200 -5.34 14.14 7.19
N ALA A 201 -5.50 14.08 5.87
CA ALA A 201 -4.73 14.90 4.95
C ALA A 201 -5.18 16.38 4.87
N LEU A 202 -6.13 16.83 5.69
CA LEU A 202 -6.62 18.22 5.66
C LEU A 202 -5.49 19.20 5.97
N GLY A 203 -5.30 20.19 5.09
CA GLY A 203 -4.19 21.14 5.17
C GLY A 203 -2.82 20.53 4.82
N SER A 204 -2.80 19.32 4.25
CA SER A 204 -1.58 18.61 3.84
C SER A 204 -1.36 18.63 2.33
N ARG A 205 -0.10 18.57 1.93
CA ARG A 205 0.31 18.49 0.52
C ARG A 205 1.29 17.35 0.29
N LEU A 206 1.06 16.58 -0.77
CA LEU A 206 2.00 15.58 -1.28
C LEU A 206 2.68 16.08 -2.55
N GLN A 207 3.92 16.58 -2.42
CA GLN A 207 4.75 16.98 -3.55
C GLN A 207 5.49 15.76 -4.10
N THR A 208 5.07 15.31 -5.27
CA THR A 208 5.66 14.19 -6.01
C THR A 208 6.01 14.60 -7.43
N SER A 209 6.69 13.73 -8.19
CA SER A 209 6.68 13.83 -9.66
C SER A 209 5.30 13.41 -10.19
N THR A 210 5.21 12.83 -11.38
CA THR A 210 4.00 12.11 -11.80
C THR A 210 3.85 10.83 -10.97
N LEU A 211 2.77 10.72 -10.20
CA LEU A 211 2.52 9.57 -9.33
C LEU A 211 1.53 8.58 -9.96
N SER A 212 1.89 7.31 -9.97
CA SER A 212 1.03 6.17 -10.29
C SER A 212 0.93 5.23 -9.09
N VAL A 213 -0.29 4.83 -8.75
CA VAL A 213 -0.57 3.82 -7.73
C VAL A 213 -0.97 2.55 -8.45
N THR A 214 -0.18 1.48 -8.34
CA THR A 214 -0.42 0.22 -9.06
C THR A 214 -1.49 -0.65 -8.39
N GLY A 215 -1.63 -0.51 -7.07
CA GLY A 215 -2.65 -1.14 -6.23
C GLY A 215 -3.77 -0.16 -5.90
N SER A 216 -4.13 -0.06 -4.62
CA SER A 216 -5.27 0.74 -4.15
C SER A 216 -4.86 2.08 -3.58
N PHE A 217 -5.71 3.09 -3.79
CA PHE A 217 -5.61 4.40 -3.17
C PHE A 217 -6.74 4.59 -2.14
N THR A 218 -6.42 5.10 -0.96
CA THR A 218 -7.41 5.40 0.08
C THR A 218 -7.09 6.76 0.70
N LEU A 219 -8.07 7.65 0.65
CA LEU A 219 -8.07 8.94 1.34
C LEU A 219 -9.23 8.97 2.32
N ASN A 220 -8.92 9.07 3.61
CA ASN A 220 -9.96 9.20 4.62
C ASN A 220 -9.55 10.09 5.79
N THR A 221 -10.53 10.48 6.59
CA THR A 221 -10.23 10.95 7.93
C THR A 221 -10.21 9.75 8.87
N SER A 222 -9.27 9.78 9.82
CA SER A 222 -9.21 8.83 10.91
C SER A 222 -9.07 9.65 12.19
N PRO A 223 -9.80 9.37 13.27
CA PRO A 223 -9.62 10.12 14.51
C PRO A 223 -8.18 9.95 15.02
N TYR A 224 -7.30 10.89 14.69
CA TYR A 224 -5.95 10.96 15.25
C TYR A 224 -6.02 11.94 16.42
N SER A 225 -6.03 11.39 17.63
CA SER A 225 -5.91 12.17 18.84
C SER A 225 -4.46 12.60 19.01
N ARG A 226 -4.20 13.89 18.79
CA ARG A 226 -2.91 14.53 19.08
C ARG A 226 -2.44 14.16 20.50
N ALA A 227 -1.21 13.69 20.64
CA ALA A 227 -0.62 13.56 21.97
C ALA A 227 -0.42 14.96 22.57
N ALA A 228 -0.88 15.20 23.80
CA ALA A 228 -0.90 16.53 24.44
C ALA A 228 0.49 17.19 24.59
N ASN A 229 1.55 16.41 24.40
CA ASN A 229 2.96 16.79 24.49
C ASN A 229 3.65 16.96 23.13
N GLU A 230 2.95 16.82 21.99
CA GLU A 230 3.49 17.20 20.68
C GLU A 230 3.69 18.73 20.66
N THR A 231 4.91 19.18 20.92
CA THR A 231 5.25 20.60 20.99
C THR A 231 4.83 21.32 19.70
N LYS A 232 4.19 22.48 19.89
CA LYS A 232 3.91 23.43 18.81
C LYS A 232 5.25 23.80 18.15
N PHE A 233 5.29 23.77 16.82
CA PHE A 233 6.38 24.19 15.95
C PHE A 233 7.40 25.14 16.61
N GLU A 234 8.67 24.71 16.76
CA GLU A 234 9.77 25.62 17.13
C GLU A 234 10.39 26.33 15.92
N PHE A 235 10.16 25.83 14.70
CA PHE A 235 10.77 26.37 13.48
C PHE A 235 9.74 26.61 12.38
N PRO A 236 9.38 27.87 12.07
CA PRO A 236 8.47 28.18 10.97
C PRO A 236 9.04 27.65 9.62
N PRO A 237 8.15 27.29 8.67
CA PRO A 237 8.57 26.75 7.38
C PRO A 237 9.52 27.72 6.64
N PRO A 238 10.59 27.20 5.97
CA PRO A 238 11.54 28.03 5.21
C PRO A 238 10.95 28.61 3.90
N SER A 239 9.70 28.29 3.56
CA SER A 239 8.91 28.92 2.51
C SER A 239 7.48 29.11 3.01
N PRO A 240 6.86 30.30 2.88
CA PRO A 240 5.43 30.47 3.03
C PRO A 240 4.75 29.96 1.77
N ASP A 241 4.91 28.67 1.46
CA ASP A 241 3.92 28.02 0.62
C ASP A 241 2.64 28.12 1.44
N VAL A 242 1.73 29.00 1.03
CA VAL A 242 0.44 29.18 1.70
C VAL A 242 -0.29 27.85 1.55
N PHE A 243 -0.18 27.00 2.56
CA PHE A 243 -1.01 25.82 2.69
C PHE A 243 -2.42 26.35 2.90
N ASP A 244 -3.29 26.07 1.94
CA ASP A 244 -4.71 26.25 2.20
C ASP A 244 -5.08 25.20 3.25
N ALA A 245 -5.43 25.66 4.45
CA ALA A 245 -5.79 24.82 5.58
C ALA A 245 -6.95 23.87 5.25
N ASN A 246 -7.74 24.19 4.21
CA ASN A 246 -8.84 23.36 3.75
C ASN A 246 -8.47 22.47 2.55
N ALA A 247 -7.25 22.56 2.00
CA ALA A 247 -6.86 21.79 0.83
C ALA A 247 -6.24 20.43 1.19
N ILE A 248 -6.50 19.45 0.33
CA ILE A 248 -5.82 18.16 0.27
C ILE A 248 -5.20 18.06 -1.12
N ASP A 249 -3.89 18.30 -1.21
CA ASP A 249 -3.20 18.44 -2.49
C ASP A 249 -2.44 17.15 -2.86
N ILE A 250 -3.05 16.36 -3.75
CA ILE A 250 -2.50 15.11 -4.32
C ILE A 250 -2.55 15.20 -5.85
N ARG A 251 -2.39 16.41 -6.39
CA ARG A 251 -2.68 16.74 -7.80
C ARG A 251 -1.87 15.96 -8.82
N ASN A 252 -0.76 15.37 -8.41
CA ASN A 252 0.12 14.62 -9.30
C ASN A 252 -0.22 13.13 -9.39
N LEU A 253 -1.23 12.65 -8.64
CA LEU A 253 -1.76 11.31 -8.80
C LEU A 253 -2.46 11.20 -10.17
N THR A 254 -1.94 10.35 -11.05
CA THR A 254 -2.44 10.22 -12.43
C THR A 254 -3.21 8.94 -12.69
N SER A 255 -2.90 7.87 -11.97
CA SER A 255 -3.52 6.56 -12.18
C SER A 255 -3.57 5.76 -10.89
N VAL A 256 -4.64 4.98 -10.75
CA VAL A 256 -4.82 3.95 -9.71
C VAL A 256 -5.16 2.63 -10.40
N GLY A 257 -4.37 1.59 -10.18
CA GLY A 257 -4.52 0.30 -10.86
C GLY A 257 -5.70 -0.52 -10.35
N ALA A 258 -5.96 -0.49 -9.04
CA ALA A 258 -7.10 -1.14 -8.41
C ALA A 258 -8.17 -0.11 -7.99
N ASN A 259 -8.57 -0.09 -6.71
CA ASN A 259 -9.64 0.76 -6.22
C ASN A 259 -9.11 2.09 -5.66
N ALA A 260 -9.88 3.15 -5.87
CA ALA A 260 -9.67 4.46 -5.26
C ALA A 260 -10.87 4.78 -4.34
N THR A 261 -10.62 4.96 -3.04
CA THR A 261 -11.65 5.26 -2.05
C THR A 261 -11.37 6.62 -1.41
N ILE A 262 -12.37 7.49 -1.40
CA ILE A 262 -12.35 8.81 -0.76
C ILE A 262 -13.55 8.88 0.18
N GLU A 263 -13.30 8.78 1.49
CA GLU A 263 -14.38 8.63 2.46
C GLU A 263 -14.22 9.50 3.71
N SER A 264 -15.35 9.91 4.27
CA SER A 264 -15.42 10.56 5.59
C SER A 264 -14.62 11.85 5.73
N ASN A 265 -14.30 12.55 4.64
CA ASN A 265 -13.63 13.86 4.69
C ASN A 265 -14.63 14.97 5.03
N THR A 266 -14.15 16.03 5.68
CA THR A 266 -15.00 17.16 6.10
C THR A 266 -14.30 18.49 5.81
N ASN A 267 -15.02 19.46 5.22
CA ASN A 267 -14.52 20.80 4.91
C ASN A 267 -13.25 20.81 4.02
N ALA A 268 -13.13 19.86 3.10
CA ALA A 268 -11.91 19.64 2.32
C ALA A 268 -12.07 20.01 0.83
N GLN A 269 -11.05 20.65 0.26
CA GLN A 269 -10.85 20.86 -1.17
C GLN A 269 -9.83 19.83 -1.67
N ILE A 270 -10.30 18.75 -2.29
CA ILE A 270 -9.48 17.60 -2.69
C ILE A 270 -9.04 17.78 -4.15
N ASP A 271 -7.76 18.04 -4.37
CA ASP A 271 -7.17 18.21 -5.70
C ASP A 271 -6.63 16.86 -6.22
N LEU A 272 -7.41 16.24 -7.10
CA LEU A 272 -7.05 15.06 -7.90
C LEU A 272 -7.11 15.38 -9.39
N SER A 273 -6.83 16.64 -9.76
CA SER A 273 -7.01 17.15 -11.12
C SER A 273 -6.19 16.44 -12.20
N ALA A 274 -5.11 15.73 -11.85
CA ALA A 274 -4.37 14.90 -12.81
C ALA A 274 -4.83 13.44 -12.90
N LEU A 275 -5.75 12.97 -12.03
CA LEU A 275 -6.21 11.59 -12.01
C LEU A 275 -6.98 11.30 -13.30
N ALA A 276 -6.40 10.45 -14.15
CA ALA A 276 -6.93 10.14 -15.47
C ALA A 276 -7.63 8.78 -15.52
N THR A 277 -7.12 7.80 -14.77
CA THR A 277 -7.61 6.41 -14.83
C THR A 277 -7.69 5.75 -13.46
N VAL A 278 -8.80 5.07 -13.19
CA VAL A 278 -8.95 4.11 -12.07
C VAL A 278 -9.32 2.75 -12.67
N GLY A 279 -8.47 1.74 -12.49
CA GLY A 279 -8.68 0.41 -13.09
C GLY A 279 -9.83 -0.36 -12.44
N GLY A 280 -10.07 -0.17 -11.15
CA GLY A 280 -11.18 -0.74 -10.39
C GLY A 280 -12.24 0.31 -10.05
N ALA A 281 -12.78 0.24 -8.83
CA ALA A 281 -13.82 1.17 -8.39
C ALA A 281 -13.24 2.51 -7.91
N LEU A 282 -13.83 3.62 -8.34
CA LEU A 282 -13.68 4.94 -7.72
C LEU A 282 -14.91 5.21 -6.85
N SER A 283 -14.72 5.23 -5.52
CA SER A 283 -15.77 5.45 -4.53
C SER A 283 -15.53 6.75 -3.76
N ILE A 284 -16.48 7.67 -3.81
CA ILE A 284 -16.47 8.94 -3.06
C ILE A 284 -17.72 8.99 -2.20
N THR A 285 -17.55 8.77 -0.89
CA THR A 285 -18.68 8.48 0.01
C THR A 285 -18.57 9.13 1.38
N ASN A 286 -19.70 9.55 1.96
CA ASN A 286 -19.77 10.08 3.32
C ASN A 286 -18.87 11.31 3.56
N ASN A 287 -18.56 12.09 2.52
CA ASN A 287 -17.82 13.35 2.68
C ASN A 287 -18.79 14.50 2.95
N THR A 288 -18.41 15.49 3.77
CA THR A 288 -19.27 16.62 4.14
C THR A 288 -18.62 17.94 3.78
N ASN A 289 -19.33 18.83 3.07
CA ASN A 289 -18.82 20.13 2.62
C ASN A 289 -17.44 20.02 1.92
N CYS A 290 -17.33 19.06 0.99
CA CYS A 290 -16.10 18.80 0.26
C CYS A 290 -16.25 19.14 -1.23
N SER A 291 -15.15 19.54 -1.85
CA SER A 291 -15.02 19.57 -3.31
C SER A 291 -13.97 18.54 -3.72
N VAL A 292 -14.18 17.87 -4.86
CA VAL A 292 -13.20 16.96 -5.44
C VAL A 292 -12.99 17.35 -6.90
N ASP A 293 -11.76 17.67 -7.27
CA ASP A 293 -11.39 17.92 -8.67
C ASP A 293 -11.03 16.59 -9.36
N LEU A 294 -11.83 16.20 -10.34
CA LEU A 294 -11.61 15.02 -11.20
C LEU A 294 -11.59 15.41 -12.68
N THR A 295 -11.13 16.63 -12.98
CA THR A 295 -11.24 17.22 -14.32
C THR A 295 -10.62 16.36 -15.42
N LYS A 296 -9.57 15.59 -15.17
CA LYS A 296 -8.95 14.70 -16.17
C LYS A 296 -9.44 13.25 -16.16
N LEU A 297 -10.37 12.88 -15.27
CA LEU A 297 -10.82 11.50 -15.17
C LEU A 297 -11.49 11.08 -16.48
N SER A 298 -10.88 10.10 -17.15
CA SER A 298 -11.30 9.59 -18.46
C SER A 298 -11.80 8.16 -18.43
N GLN A 299 -11.31 7.38 -17.47
CA GLN A 299 -11.70 5.99 -17.28
C GLN A 299 -11.81 5.64 -15.80
N ALA A 300 -12.89 4.95 -15.45
CA ALA A 300 -13.03 4.25 -14.18
C ALA A 300 -13.55 2.83 -14.45
N GLY A 301 -13.40 1.88 -13.52
CA GLY A 301 -14.25 0.69 -13.48
C GLY A 301 -15.64 1.12 -13.01
N THR A 302 -16.00 0.81 -11.77
CA THR A 302 -17.22 1.35 -11.17
C THR A 302 -16.99 2.76 -10.62
N LEU A 303 -17.80 3.74 -11.02
CA LEU A 303 -17.82 5.07 -10.43
C LEU A 303 -19.00 5.21 -9.47
N SER A 304 -18.73 5.45 -8.19
CA SER A 304 -19.75 5.65 -7.16
C SER A 304 -19.49 6.94 -6.39
N ILE A 305 -20.39 7.91 -6.51
CA ILE A 305 -20.34 9.18 -5.78
C ILE A 305 -21.68 9.34 -5.07
N ILE A 306 -21.72 8.96 -3.79
CA ILE A 306 -22.97 8.88 -3.01
C ILE A 306 -22.76 9.44 -1.60
N ASP A 307 -23.82 9.97 -1.00
CA ASP A 307 -23.85 10.40 0.41
C ASP A 307 -22.80 11.46 0.77
N ASN A 308 -22.49 12.34 -0.18
CA ASN A 308 -21.61 13.48 0.06
C ASN A 308 -22.45 14.72 0.39
N VAL A 309 -22.73 14.92 1.67
CA VAL A 309 -23.61 15.99 2.18
C VAL A 309 -22.93 17.36 1.97
N ASP A 310 -23.73 18.38 1.64
CA ASP A 310 -23.26 19.75 1.36
C ASP A 310 -22.12 19.83 0.33
N SER A 311 -22.03 18.83 -0.54
CA SER A 311 -20.98 18.68 -1.55
C SER A 311 -21.62 18.63 -2.93
N ILE A 312 -20.93 19.17 -3.93
CA ILE A 312 -21.35 19.10 -5.33
C ILE A 312 -20.66 17.91 -5.98
N ILE A 313 -21.40 17.11 -6.75
CA ILE A 313 -20.81 16.03 -7.53
C ILE A 313 -19.77 16.63 -8.52
N PRO A 314 -18.53 16.10 -8.56
CA PRO A 314 -17.50 16.57 -9.48
C PRO A 314 -17.95 16.56 -10.94
N ARG A 315 -17.44 17.50 -11.73
CA ARG A 315 -17.69 17.52 -13.17
C ARG A 315 -16.90 16.40 -13.85
N LEU A 316 -17.61 15.54 -14.57
CA LEU A 316 -17.06 14.34 -15.21
C LEU A 316 -16.99 14.50 -16.74
N PHE A 317 -16.59 15.67 -17.21
CA PHE A 317 -16.67 16.02 -18.63
C PHE A 317 -15.74 15.20 -19.52
N ASN A 318 -14.65 14.69 -18.97
CA ASN A 318 -13.71 13.87 -19.71
C ASN A 318 -13.95 12.37 -19.53
N LEU A 319 -14.96 11.94 -18.76
CA LEU A 319 -15.23 10.52 -18.54
C LEU A 319 -15.73 9.86 -19.83
N GLU A 320 -14.86 9.06 -20.46
CA GLU A 320 -15.15 8.37 -21.71
C GLU A 320 -15.69 6.96 -21.48
N ARG A 321 -15.20 6.27 -20.44
CA ARG A 321 -15.51 4.86 -20.17
C ARG A 321 -15.71 4.59 -18.68
N ALA A 322 -16.72 3.79 -18.38
CA ALA A 322 -16.94 3.21 -17.06
C ALA A 322 -17.59 1.83 -17.16
N ASP A 323 -17.36 0.95 -16.19
CA ASP A 323 -18.08 -0.32 -16.09
C ASP A 323 -19.50 -0.09 -15.58
N SER A 324 -19.68 0.81 -14.61
CA SER A 324 -20.98 1.24 -14.06
C SER A 324 -20.83 2.61 -13.40
N ILE A 325 -21.91 3.38 -13.33
CA ILE A 325 -21.92 4.72 -12.75
C ILE A 325 -23.10 4.83 -11.78
N HIS A 326 -22.84 5.28 -10.55
CA HIS A 326 -23.86 5.61 -9.57
C HIS A 326 -23.56 6.98 -8.96
N LEU A 327 -24.40 7.96 -9.28
CA LEU A 327 -24.29 9.32 -8.75
C LEU A 327 -25.52 9.64 -7.91
N ARG A 328 -25.33 9.98 -6.64
CA ARG A 328 -26.37 10.45 -5.73
C ARG A 328 -25.90 11.70 -5.01
N GLY A 329 -26.54 12.83 -5.28
CA GLY A 329 -26.10 14.11 -4.73
C GLY A 329 -26.57 15.32 -5.50
N HIS A 330 -26.05 16.49 -5.14
CA HIS A 330 -26.30 17.75 -5.86
C HIS A 330 -25.44 17.82 -7.13
N ILE A 331 -26.08 18.02 -8.29
CA ILE A 331 -25.41 18.10 -9.60
C ILE A 331 -25.40 19.54 -10.08
N ASP A 332 -24.22 20.08 -10.39
CA ASP A 332 -24.08 21.40 -11.00
C ASP A 332 -24.51 21.40 -12.48
N THR A 333 -25.64 22.05 -12.76
CA THR A 333 -26.26 22.18 -14.09
C THR A 333 -25.81 23.44 -14.84
N SER A 334 -24.96 24.29 -14.25
CA SER A 334 -24.55 25.59 -14.83
C SER A 334 -23.85 25.47 -16.18
N SER A 335 -23.21 24.33 -16.43
CA SER A 335 -22.46 24.04 -17.67
C SER A 335 -23.30 23.30 -18.72
N GLY A 336 -24.60 23.11 -18.46
CA GLY A 336 -25.54 22.40 -19.31
C GLY A 336 -26.07 21.11 -18.67
N PRO A 337 -27.05 20.47 -19.34
CA PRO A 337 -27.79 19.34 -18.76
C PRO A 337 -27.02 18.02 -18.78
N ASN A 338 -25.87 17.93 -19.45
CA ASN A 338 -25.12 16.69 -19.57
C ASN A 338 -23.91 16.66 -18.62
N ILE A 339 -24.00 15.88 -17.56
CA ILE A 339 -22.88 15.63 -16.62
C ILE A 339 -21.81 14.69 -17.21
N LEU A 340 -22.14 13.92 -18.25
CA LEU A 340 -21.28 12.91 -18.90
C LEU A 340 -21.15 13.15 -20.42
N PRO A 341 -20.68 14.32 -20.88
CA PRO A 341 -20.67 14.67 -22.31
C PRO A 341 -19.74 13.83 -23.18
N SER A 342 -18.62 13.34 -22.65
CA SER A 342 -17.63 12.57 -23.42
C SER A 342 -17.83 11.06 -23.37
N LEU A 343 -18.92 10.60 -22.76
CA LEU A 343 -19.17 9.18 -22.57
C LEU A 343 -19.28 8.45 -23.92
N THR A 344 -18.45 7.43 -24.10
CA THR A 344 -18.43 6.59 -25.31
C THR A 344 -19.04 5.22 -25.06
N PHE A 345 -18.91 4.68 -23.85
CA PHE A 345 -19.44 3.36 -23.52
C PHE A 345 -19.52 3.14 -22.00
N VAL A 346 -20.65 2.59 -21.55
CA VAL A 346 -20.83 2.01 -20.21
C VAL A 346 -21.43 0.63 -20.35
N SER A 347 -20.70 -0.40 -19.89
CA SER A 347 -21.14 -1.79 -20.01
C SER A 347 -22.32 -2.14 -19.10
N GLY A 348 -22.33 -1.56 -17.90
CA GLY A 348 -23.30 -1.83 -16.85
C GLY A 348 -24.39 -0.76 -16.76
N THR A 349 -24.76 -0.43 -15.52
CA THR A 349 -25.87 0.48 -15.24
C THR A 349 -25.36 1.88 -14.92
N VAL A 350 -26.05 2.89 -15.43
CA VAL A 350 -25.94 4.29 -15.03
C VAL A 350 -27.14 4.62 -14.16
N THR A 351 -26.90 4.87 -12.86
CA THR A 351 -27.91 5.28 -11.89
C THR A 351 -27.65 6.72 -11.44
N ILE A 352 -28.64 7.60 -11.63
CA ILE A 352 -28.57 9.00 -11.23
C ILE A 352 -29.72 9.33 -10.28
N GLU A 353 -29.37 9.72 -9.05
CA GLU A 353 -30.27 10.16 -7.99
C GLU A 353 -29.94 11.62 -7.62
N SER A 354 -30.35 12.56 -8.48
CA SER A 354 -30.09 13.99 -8.29
C SER A 354 -30.89 14.57 -7.13
N TRP A 355 -30.26 15.41 -6.30
CA TRP A 355 -30.92 16.14 -5.22
C TRP A 355 -31.50 17.50 -5.65
N ASN A 356 -31.17 17.96 -6.85
CA ASN A 356 -31.67 19.22 -7.41
C ASN A 356 -32.71 18.96 -8.52
N ALA A 357 -33.83 19.70 -8.46
CA ALA A 357 -35.01 19.47 -9.31
C ALA A 357 -34.82 19.90 -10.76
N ASP A 358 -33.80 20.70 -11.05
CA ASP A 358 -33.47 21.23 -12.37
C ASP A 358 -32.60 20.28 -13.20
N PHE A 359 -32.14 19.17 -12.64
CA PHE A 359 -31.41 18.15 -13.40
C PHE A 359 -32.32 17.46 -14.42
N ASN A 360 -31.88 17.39 -15.68
CA ASN A 360 -32.65 16.88 -16.81
C ASN A 360 -31.97 15.67 -17.45
N CYS A 361 -32.68 14.54 -17.47
CA CYS A 361 -32.16 13.25 -17.93
C CYS A 361 -32.19 13.08 -19.45
N SER A 362 -32.75 14.01 -20.23
CA SER A 362 -32.92 13.88 -21.69
C SER A 362 -31.63 13.56 -22.45
N ARG A 363 -30.48 14.11 -22.00
CA ARG A 363 -29.18 13.84 -22.61
C ARG A 363 -28.69 12.41 -22.33
N LEU A 364 -28.87 11.91 -21.11
CA LEU A 364 -28.55 10.54 -20.74
C LEU A 364 -29.46 9.55 -21.47
N VAL A 365 -30.76 9.87 -21.60
CA VAL A 365 -31.70 9.08 -22.40
C VAL A 365 -31.27 9.02 -23.87
N SER A 366 -30.83 10.15 -24.44
CA SER A 366 -30.30 10.17 -25.81
C SER A 366 -29.03 9.31 -25.95
N GLN A 367 -28.12 9.35 -24.98
CA GLN A 367 -26.92 8.50 -24.97
C GLN A 367 -27.27 7.01 -24.83
N GLN A 368 -28.31 6.67 -24.05
CA GLN A 368 -28.84 5.31 -23.96
C GLN A 368 -29.42 4.84 -25.31
N GLN A 369 -30.22 5.66 -25.98
CA GLN A 369 -30.78 5.35 -27.30
C GLN A 369 -29.69 5.19 -28.39
N GLN A 370 -28.55 5.85 -28.23
CA GLN A 370 -27.37 5.70 -29.09
C GLN A 370 -26.54 4.45 -28.77
N GLY A 371 -26.90 3.67 -27.74
CA GLY A 371 -26.17 2.49 -27.31
C GLY A 371 -24.89 2.78 -26.52
N LEU A 372 -24.68 4.03 -26.10
CA LEU A 372 -23.53 4.41 -25.27
C LEU A 372 -23.73 4.00 -23.81
N ILE A 373 -24.99 3.97 -23.35
CA ILE A 373 -25.40 3.50 -22.03
C ILE A 373 -26.29 2.26 -22.22
N ASN A 374 -25.91 1.14 -21.60
CA ASN A 374 -26.65 -0.11 -21.70
C ASN A 374 -27.95 -0.05 -20.88
N ASN A 375 -27.85 0.30 -19.60
CA ASN A 375 -28.99 0.43 -18.69
C ASN A 375 -28.95 1.78 -17.98
N LEU A 376 -30.08 2.50 -17.98
CA LEU A 376 -30.21 3.83 -17.38
C LEU A 376 -31.36 3.83 -16.36
N SER A 377 -31.05 4.27 -15.15
CA SER A 377 -32.02 4.63 -14.11
C SER A 377 -31.76 6.07 -13.71
N CYS A 378 -32.62 7.00 -14.09
CA CYS A 378 -32.45 8.42 -13.81
C CYS A 378 -33.65 8.95 -13.02
N ASN A 379 -33.41 9.62 -11.90
CA ASN A 379 -34.43 10.26 -11.07
C ASN A 379 -34.40 11.79 -11.22
N GLY A 380 -34.27 12.27 -12.45
CA GLY A 380 -34.39 13.70 -12.79
C GLY A 380 -35.68 14.00 -13.56
N THR A 381 -35.73 15.16 -14.18
CA THR A 381 -36.80 15.52 -15.14
C THR A 381 -36.57 14.84 -16.49
N ASP A 382 -37.62 14.64 -17.28
CA ASP A 382 -37.56 14.08 -18.65
C ASP A 382 -36.88 12.69 -18.76
N ASN A 383 -37.28 11.74 -17.92
CA ASN A 383 -36.76 10.35 -17.92
C ASN A 383 -37.18 9.49 -19.13
N GLY A 384 -37.60 10.10 -20.24
CA GLY A 384 -38.02 9.40 -21.46
C GLY A 384 -39.34 8.63 -21.36
N THR A 385 -40.06 8.69 -20.24
CA THR A 385 -41.39 8.07 -20.05
C THR A 385 -42.52 8.88 -20.66
N SER A 386 -42.26 10.13 -21.03
CA SER A 386 -43.15 10.97 -21.83
C SER A 386 -42.97 10.68 -23.33
N MET A 387 -43.18 9.42 -23.75
CA MET A 387 -43.80 9.21 -25.06
C MET A 387 -45.21 9.78 -24.96
N SER A 388 -45.32 11.09 -25.19
CA SER A 388 -46.60 11.71 -25.50
C SER A 388 -47.12 10.99 -26.73
N THR A 389 -48.07 10.07 -26.52
CA THR A 389 -48.99 9.59 -27.55
C THR A 389 -49.64 10.83 -28.16
N SER A 390 -48.98 11.35 -29.20
CA SER A 390 -49.54 12.40 -30.03
C SER A 390 -50.76 11.80 -30.70
N PRO A 391 -51.98 12.34 -30.50
CA PRO A 391 -53.14 11.89 -31.25
C PRO A 391 -52.87 12.08 -32.75
N PRO A 392 -53.37 11.16 -33.60
CA PRO A 392 -53.03 11.14 -35.03
C PRO A 392 -53.36 12.49 -35.68
N PRO A 393 -52.45 13.06 -36.49
CA PRO A 393 -52.69 14.34 -37.14
C PRO A 393 -53.76 14.17 -38.23
N SER A 394 -54.80 14.99 -38.13
CA SER A 394 -55.75 15.23 -39.21
C SER A 394 -55.02 15.78 -40.44
N PRO A 395 -55.42 15.41 -41.68
CA PRO A 395 -54.67 15.71 -42.88
C PRO A 395 -54.80 17.19 -43.25
N SER A 396 -53.71 17.94 -43.21
CA SER A 396 -53.60 19.25 -43.83
C SER A 396 -52.42 19.33 -44.82
N THR A 397 -52.83 19.58 -46.06
CA THR A 397 -52.19 20.16 -47.24
C THR A 397 -50.68 20.49 -47.22
N PRO A 398 -49.90 20.07 -48.23
CA PRO A 398 -48.46 20.29 -48.29
C PRO A 398 -48.07 21.69 -48.79
N ALA A 399 -47.03 22.25 -48.18
CA ALA A 399 -46.28 23.43 -48.66
C ALA A 399 -44.77 23.12 -48.63
N PRO A 400 -43.95 23.78 -49.48
CA PRO A 400 -42.76 23.19 -50.07
C PRO A 400 -41.51 23.24 -49.17
N SER A 401 -40.72 22.18 -49.32
CA SER A 401 -39.43 21.92 -48.68
C SER A 401 -38.32 22.86 -49.18
N SER A 402 -37.64 23.53 -48.25
CA SER A 402 -36.31 24.08 -48.48
C SER A 402 -35.24 23.01 -48.21
N THR A 403 -34.32 22.90 -49.15
CA THR A 403 -33.18 21.99 -49.17
C THR A 403 -32.04 22.50 -48.28
N GLY A 404 -31.67 21.73 -47.26
CA GLY A 404 -30.42 21.88 -46.52
C GLY A 404 -29.87 20.50 -46.14
N LEU A 405 -28.83 20.05 -46.83
CA LEU A 405 -28.20 18.73 -46.65
C LEU A 405 -27.25 18.75 -45.44
N SER A 406 -27.39 17.74 -44.57
CA SER A 406 -26.61 17.53 -43.34
C SER A 406 -25.38 16.65 -43.56
N THR A 407 -24.30 17.04 -42.89
CA THR A 407 -22.89 16.59 -42.96
C THR A 407 -22.62 15.18 -42.38
N GLY A 408 -23.50 14.22 -42.62
CA GLY A 408 -23.48 12.90 -41.95
C GLY A 408 -22.80 11.74 -42.71
N ALA A 409 -22.09 11.98 -43.82
CA ALA A 409 -21.66 10.91 -44.73
C ALA A 409 -20.17 10.53 -44.70
N TRP A 410 -19.35 11.09 -43.80
CA TRP A 410 -17.88 10.86 -43.82
C TRP A 410 -17.33 9.83 -42.81
N ALA A 411 -18.16 9.25 -41.94
CA ALA A 411 -17.69 8.35 -40.87
C ALA A 411 -17.53 6.85 -41.28
N GLY A 412 -17.80 6.50 -42.53
CA GLY A 412 -17.94 5.09 -42.96
C GLY A 412 -16.65 4.35 -43.31
N ILE A 413 -15.48 5.00 -43.43
CA ILE A 413 -14.25 4.36 -43.95
C ILE A 413 -13.12 4.28 -42.89
N GLY A 414 -13.20 5.03 -41.78
CA GLY A 414 -12.14 5.06 -40.75
C GLY A 414 -12.09 3.86 -39.80
N VAL A 415 -13.21 3.15 -39.60
CA VAL A 415 -13.31 2.09 -38.58
C VAL A 415 -12.65 0.78 -39.01
N GLY A 416 -12.54 0.53 -40.32
CA GLY A 416 -11.96 -0.71 -40.85
C GLY A 416 -10.46 -0.86 -40.62
N ILE A 417 -9.71 0.25 -40.65
CA ILE A 417 -8.24 0.22 -40.48
C ILE A 417 -7.86 0.14 -39.00
N GLY A 418 -8.62 0.79 -38.11
CA GLY A 418 -8.37 0.76 -36.66
C GLY A 418 -8.47 -0.64 -36.05
N LEU A 419 -9.46 -1.42 -36.45
CA LEU A 419 -9.64 -2.79 -35.94
C LEU A 419 -8.56 -3.76 -36.44
N ALA A 420 -8.02 -3.55 -37.64
CA ALA A 420 -6.92 -4.38 -38.16
C ALA A 420 -5.60 -4.13 -37.41
N VAL A 421 -5.32 -2.88 -37.03
CA VAL A 421 -4.10 -2.52 -36.29
C VAL A 421 -4.19 -2.97 -34.82
N ILE A 422 -5.35 -2.81 -34.18
CA ILE A 422 -5.57 -3.27 -32.80
C ILE A 422 -5.57 -4.81 -32.73
N GLY A 423 -6.18 -5.49 -33.70
CA GLY A 423 -6.11 -6.94 -33.82
C GLY A 423 -4.70 -7.47 -34.07
N GLY A 424 -3.92 -6.77 -34.91
CA GLY A 424 -2.52 -7.12 -35.17
C GLY A 424 -1.61 -6.94 -33.96
N LEU A 425 -1.73 -5.81 -33.25
CA LEU A 425 -0.94 -5.54 -32.04
C LEU A 425 -1.35 -6.43 -30.87
N GLY A 426 -2.65 -6.66 -30.67
CA GLY A 426 -3.16 -7.56 -29.64
C GLY A 426 -2.75 -9.01 -29.87
N GLY A 427 -2.84 -9.50 -31.12
CA GLY A 427 -2.38 -10.84 -31.49
C GLY A 427 -0.87 -11.02 -31.33
N TRP A 428 -0.09 -9.99 -31.67
CA TRP A 428 1.36 -10.02 -31.49
C TRP A 428 1.78 -10.00 -30.02
N LEU A 429 1.15 -9.16 -29.18
CA LEU A 429 1.38 -9.13 -27.74
C LEU A 429 1.05 -10.47 -27.09
N PHE A 430 -0.10 -11.07 -27.46
CA PHE A 430 -0.52 -12.37 -26.95
C PHE A 430 0.47 -13.48 -27.31
N LEU A 431 0.97 -13.51 -28.55
CA LEU A 431 2.00 -14.47 -28.97
C LEU A 431 3.36 -14.21 -28.30
N TYR A 432 3.71 -12.96 -28.05
CA TYR A 432 4.93 -12.58 -27.33
C TYR A 432 4.90 -13.05 -25.88
N PHE A 433 3.80 -12.80 -25.16
CA PHE A 433 3.63 -13.28 -23.79
C PHE A 433 3.56 -14.81 -23.72
N ARG A 434 2.84 -15.46 -24.65
CA ARG A 434 2.74 -16.92 -24.68
C ARG A 434 4.10 -17.60 -24.93
N ARG A 435 4.96 -17.00 -25.77
CA ARG A 435 6.35 -17.48 -25.96
C ARG A 435 7.22 -17.26 -24.73
N ARG A 436 7.02 -16.15 -24.01
CA ARG A 436 7.79 -15.84 -22.80
C ARG A 436 7.42 -16.77 -21.63
N PHE A 437 6.14 -17.12 -21.48
CA PHE A 437 5.70 -18.08 -20.46
C PHE A 437 6.19 -19.50 -20.75
N ALA A 438 6.22 -19.93 -22.02
CA ALA A 438 6.81 -21.23 -22.38
C ALA A 438 8.32 -21.31 -22.08
N ALA A 439 9.04 -20.19 -22.16
CA ALA A 439 10.46 -20.13 -21.77
C ALA A 439 10.65 -20.22 -20.25
N LEU A 440 9.70 -19.74 -19.45
CA LEU A 440 9.71 -19.87 -18.00
C LEU A 440 9.38 -21.30 -17.55
N GLU A 441 8.47 -21.98 -18.24
CA GLU A 441 8.19 -23.41 -17.99
C GLU A 441 9.33 -24.32 -18.44
N ALA A 442 10.04 -24.00 -19.54
CA ALA A 442 11.25 -24.72 -19.95
C ALA A 442 12.41 -24.54 -18.96
N SER A 443 12.40 -23.45 -18.17
CA SER A 443 13.40 -23.18 -17.12
C SER A 443 13.04 -23.84 -15.78
N ALA A 444 11.81 -24.35 -15.64
CA ALA A 444 11.31 -25.07 -14.46
C ALA A 444 11.41 -26.60 -14.61
N SER A 445 12.31 -27.11 -15.46
CA SER A 445 12.66 -28.53 -15.44
C SER A 445 13.48 -28.87 -14.20
N PRO A 446 13.10 -29.92 -13.45
CA PRO A 446 13.82 -30.33 -12.25
C PRO A 446 15.23 -30.79 -12.61
N LEU A 447 16.20 -30.26 -11.86
CA LEU A 447 17.61 -30.65 -11.88
C LEU A 447 17.75 -32.17 -11.91
N ARG A 448 18.24 -32.67 -13.04
CA ARG A 448 18.78 -34.00 -13.22
C ARG A 448 19.87 -34.21 -12.16
N PRO A 449 19.86 -35.30 -11.36
CA PRO A 449 20.87 -35.53 -10.34
C PRO A 449 22.28 -35.57 -10.95
N PRO A 450 23.31 -35.05 -10.25
CA PRO A 450 24.66 -35.02 -10.76
C PRO A 450 25.16 -36.43 -11.06
N SER A 451 25.79 -36.57 -12.22
CA SER A 451 26.52 -37.77 -12.59
C SER A 451 27.65 -38.00 -11.61
N ARG A 452 27.55 -39.14 -10.91
CA ARG A 452 28.49 -39.66 -9.93
C ARG A 452 29.91 -39.74 -10.53
N PRO A 453 30.96 -39.23 -9.87
CA PRO A 453 32.33 -39.48 -10.30
C PRO A 453 32.66 -40.96 -10.18
N ARG A 454 33.32 -41.46 -11.22
CA ARG A 454 33.74 -42.84 -11.45
C ARG A 454 34.78 -43.26 -10.41
N SER A 455 34.41 -44.13 -9.48
CA SER A 455 35.37 -44.82 -8.59
C SER A 455 35.97 -46.07 -9.27
N PRO A 456 37.25 -46.40 -9.00
CA PRO A 456 37.94 -47.58 -9.53
C PRO A 456 37.48 -48.89 -8.85
N PRO A 457 37.85 -50.07 -9.40
CA PRO A 457 37.13 -51.32 -9.14
C PRO A 457 37.52 -51.99 -7.82
N ALA A 458 36.46 -52.49 -7.16
CA ALA A 458 36.30 -53.73 -6.41
C ALA A 458 37.50 -54.32 -5.64
N THR A 459 37.34 -54.34 -4.32
CA THR A 459 37.66 -55.53 -3.51
C THR A 459 36.43 -55.93 -2.71
N ASP A 460 36.15 -57.22 -2.83
CA ASP A 460 35.09 -58.06 -2.28
C ASP A 460 35.21 -58.16 -0.75
N ASP A 461 34.09 -58.04 -0.03
CA ASP A 461 33.79 -58.85 1.15
C ASP A 461 32.37 -58.61 1.72
N THR A 462 31.50 -59.56 1.42
CA THR A 462 30.54 -60.26 2.28
C THR A 462 30.02 -59.61 3.58
N ARG A 463 28.69 -59.39 3.66
CA ARG A 463 27.73 -60.03 4.62
C ARG A 463 26.67 -59.07 5.24
N ALA A 464 25.39 -59.40 4.99
CA ALA A 464 24.15 -59.28 5.80
C ALA A 464 23.83 -57.93 6.52
N GLY A 465 22.62 -57.39 6.52
CA GLY A 465 21.31 -57.86 6.07
C GLY A 465 20.30 -56.72 6.21
N THR A 466 19.29 -56.73 5.35
CA THR A 466 18.27 -55.68 5.19
C THR A 466 17.02 -56.07 5.97
N ASN A 467 16.55 -55.25 6.91
CA ASN A 467 15.22 -55.36 7.50
C ASN A 467 14.30 -54.26 6.92
N PRO A 468 13.10 -54.60 6.39
CA PRO A 468 12.11 -53.61 5.98
C PRO A 468 11.29 -53.13 7.20
N ALA A 469 11.18 -51.81 7.38
CA ALA A 469 10.28 -51.21 8.35
C ALA A 469 8.82 -51.46 7.94
N THR A 470 8.04 -52.04 8.85
CA THR A 470 6.60 -52.29 8.68
C THR A 470 5.83 -51.16 9.34
N LEU A 471 4.98 -50.47 8.58
CA LEU A 471 4.03 -49.46 9.10
C LEU A 471 2.74 -50.18 9.53
N THR A 472 2.41 -50.14 10.81
CA THR A 472 1.08 -50.53 11.32
C THR A 472 0.32 -49.27 11.71
N LEU A 473 -0.87 -49.06 11.13
CA LEU A 473 -1.83 -48.04 11.57
C LEU A 473 -2.55 -48.52 12.83
N ASN A 474 -2.64 -47.67 13.85
CA ASN A 474 -3.55 -47.84 14.98
C ASN A 474 -4.85 -47.05 14.72
N ASP A 475 -5.96 -47.55 15.25
CA ASP A 475 -7.34 -47.05 15.03
C ASP A 475 -7.65 -45.65 15.63
N ASP A 476 -6.64 -44.92 16.12
CA ASP A 476 -6.79 -43.55 16.68
C ASP A 476 -6.13 -42.45 15.83
N GLY A 477 -5.58 -42.80 14.66
CA GLY A 477 -5.02 -41.83 13.71
C GLY A 477 -3.64 -41.26 14.07
N SER A 478 -2.95 -41.84 15.07
CA SER A 478 -1.58 -41.46 15.41
C SER A 478 -0.52 -42.35 14.71
N THR A 479 0.55 -41.75 14.19
CA THR A 479 1.71 -42.48 13.63
C THR A 479 2.91 -42.40 14.58
N ALA A 480 3.29 -43.53 15.18
CA ALA A 480 4.51 -43.65 15.98
C ALA A 480 5.63 -44.32 15.16
N ARG A 481 6.83 -43.72 15.18
CA ARG A 481 8.07 -44.30 14.62
C ARG A 481 8.89 -44.88 15.77
N HIS A 482 9.10 -46.19 15.77
CA HIS A 482 10.01 -46.84 16.71
C HIS A 482 11.34 -47.13 16.02
N GLU A 483 12.41 -46.53 16.54
CA GLU A 483 13.79 -46.81 16.13
C GLU A 483 14.48 -47.50 17.30
N ALA A 484 14.92 -48.74 17.10
CA ALA A 484 15.58 -49.53 18.14
C ALA A 484 17.09 -49.29 18.08
N ASP A 485 17.66 -48.74 19.16
CA ASP A 485 19.11 -48.78 19.38
C ASP A 485 19.52 -50.16 19.95
N THR A 486 20.70 -50.60 19.54
CA THR A 486 21.45 -51.83 19.89
C THR A 486 21.69 -52.10 21.38
N SER A 487 21.08 -51.35 22.30
CA SER A 487 21.21 -51.54 23.75
C SER A 487 19.93 -51.99 24.46
N GLY A 488 18.81 -52.19 23.75
CA GLY A 488 17.64 -52.88 24.29
C GLY A 488 16.90 -52.18 25.45
N MET A 489 17.03 -50.86 25.59
CA MET A 489 16.20 -50.06 26.50
C MET A 489 15.22 -49.16 25.74
N ILE A 490 13.94 -49.26 26.10
CA ILE A 490 12.87 -48.37 25.62
C ILE A 490 12.97 -47.08 26.43
N VAL A 491 13.39 -45.98 25.79
CA VAL A 491 13.32 -44.63 26.36
C VAL A 491 12.09 -43.93 25.78
N GLU A 492 11.08 -43.74 26.61
CA GLU A 492 9.90 -42.93 26.31
C GLU A 492 10.33 -41.45 26.31
N LYS A 493 10.20 -40.79 25.15
CA LYS A 493 10.56 -39.38 25.00
C LYS A 493 9.26 -38.56 24.95
N ASP A 494 9.10 -37.68 25.93
CA ASP A 494 7.92 -36.82 26.08
C ASP A 494 7.61 -36.05 24.80
N SER A 495 6.37 -36.20 24.34
CA SER A 495 5.85 -35.57 23.14
C SER A 495 5.45 -34.11 23.42
N TYR A 496 5.90 -33.24 22.52
CA TYR A 496 5.63 -31.80 22.52
C TYR A 496 4.15 -31.53 22.22
N TYR A 497 3.47 -30.79 23.08
CA TYR A 497 2.07 -30.38 22.90
C TYR A 497 1.91 -29.44 21.70
N ILE A 498 1.01 -29.81 20.77
CA ILE A 498 0.45 -28.91 19.77
C ILE A 498 -0.71 -28.16 20.43
N VAL A 499 -0.53 -26.85 20.64
CA VAL A 499 -1.60 -25.95 21.12
C VAL A 499 -2.52 -25.62 19.95
N SER A 500 -3.66 -26.29 19.89
CA SER A 500 -4.80 -25.92 19.06
C SER A 500 -5.31 -24.53 19.49
N HIS A 501 -5.33 -23.56 18.57
CA HIS A 501 -5.96 -22.28 18.80
C HIS A 501 -7.48 -22.47 18.88
N GLU A 502 -8.06 -22.31 20.07
CA GLU A 502 -9.51 -22.15 20.23
C GLU A 502 -9.95 -20.80 19.66
N LEU A 503 -10.94 -20.85 18.76
CA LEU A 503 -11.65 -19.70 18.22
C LEU A 503 -12.48 -19.05 19.33
N TYR A 504 -12.17 -17.79 19.64
CA TYR A 504 -13.02 -16.95 20.48
C TYR A 504 -14.37 -16.70 19.79
N VAL A 505 -15.44 -17.21 20.39
CA VAL A 505 -16.83 -16.88 20.03
C VAL A 505 -17.26 -15.67 20.85
N LEU A 506 -17.57 -14.55 20.18
CA LEU A 506 -18.15 -13.36 20.80
C LEU A 506 -19.56 -13.66 21.32
N PRO A 507 -19.94 -13.23 22.53
CA PRO A 507 -21.30 -13.40 23.04
C PRO A 507 -22.28 -12.47 22.31
N ALA A 508 -23.44 -13.02 21.95
CA ALA A 508 -24.56 -12.29 21.35
C ALA A 508 -25.14 -11.26 22.33
N GLU A 509 -25.27 -10.00 21.89
CA GLU A 509 -25.93 -8.93 22.63
C GLU A 509 -27.45 -9.18 22.72
N LEU A 510 -27.98 -9.08 23.94
CA LEU A 510 -29.41 -9.11 24.24
C LEU A 510 -30.05 -7.74 23.98
N PRO A 511 -31.35 -7.69 23.59
CA PRO A 511 -32.03 -6.44 23.27
C PRO A 511 -32.34 -5.62 24.52
N VAL A 512 -32.00 -4.32 24.46
CA VAL A 512 -32.27 -3.32 25.49
C VAL A 512 -33.75 -2.92 25.46
N THR A 513 -34.48 -3.21 26.54
CA THR A 513 -35.81 -2.65 26.79
C THR A 513 -35.69 -1.22 27.34
N THR A 514 -36.24 -0.26 26.60
CA THR A 514 -36.42 1.13 27.04
C THR A 514 -37.44 1.22 28.18
N VAL A 515 -37.02 1.71 29.34
CA VAL A 515 -37.91 2.13 30.43
C VAL A 515 -38.14 3.64 30.33
N ASN A 516 -39.39 4.03 30.05
CA ASN A 516 -39.87 5.40 30.18
C ASN A 516 -39.86 5.82 31.65
N SER A 517 -39.28 6.98 31.95
CA SER A 517 -39.50 7.71 33.20
C SER A 517 -40.02 9.10 32.89
N ARG A 518 -41.05 9.49 33.64
CA ARG A 518 -41.76 10.77 33.61
C ARG A 518 -40.88 11.96 33.96
#